data_AF-A0A848WUP6-F1
#
_entry.id   AF-A0A848WUP6-F1
#
_cell.length_a   1.000
_cell.length_b   1.000
_cell.length_c   1.000
_cell.angle_alpha   90.00
_cell.angle_beta   90.00
_cell.angle_gamma   90.00
#
_symmetry.space_group_name_H-M   'P 1'
#
loop_
_entity.id
_entity.type
_entity.pdbx_description
1 polymer ?
#
loop_
_entity_poly.entity_id
_entity_poly.type
_entity_poly.pdbx_seq_one_letter_code
_entity_poly.pdbx_strand_id
1 'polypeptide(L)'
;MASPEFFICPECGDEVPVGPAGCPRCNAANDNREDDEDALYDGLDLPDEPDDFDYESFVAEEFGGPPKRKGKEWFWWAVAVVTLIAFALLSVPTCAAA
;
A
#
# COMPACT_ATOMS: atom_id res chain seq x y z
N MET A 1 -24.03 23.78 26.77
CA MET A 1 -22.59 24.09 26.88
C MET A 1 -21.92 22.82 27.35
N ALA A 2 -21.19 22.14 26.47
CA ALA A 2 -20.41 20.98 26.87
C ALA A 2 -19.22 21.48 27.70
N SER A 3 -18.99 20.88 28.86
CA SER A 3 -17.79 21.14 29.66
C SER A 3 -16.56 20.69 28.86
N PRO A 4 -15.40 21.36 28.98
CA PRO A 4 -14.18 20.90 28.33
C PRO A 4 -13.77 19.54 28.94
N GLU A 5 -13.54 18.56 28.06
CA GLU A 5 -12.86 17.31 28.40
C GLU A 5 -11.36 17.61 28.58
N PHE A 6 -10.66 16.89 29.47
CA PHE A 6 -9.24 17.12 29.76
C PHE A 6 -8.39 15.86 29.54
N PHE A 7 -7.11 16.04 29.20
CA PHE A 7 -6.12 14.96 29.05
C PHE A 7 -4.76 15.37 29.66
N ILE A 8 -3.92 14.38 29.98
CA ILE A 8 -2.57 14.62 30.48
C ILE A 8 -1.61 14.76 29.28
N CYS A 9 -0.92 15.89 29.20
CA CYS A 9 0.05 16.13 28.14
C CYS A 9 1.27 15.20 28.29
N PRO A 10 1.67 14.43 27.25
CA PRO A 10 2.80 13.50 27.35
C PRO A 10 4.16 14.22 27.46
N GLU A 11 4.24 15.48 27.03
CA GLU A 11 5.46 16.28 27.04
C GLU A 11 5.77 16.88 28.42
N CYS A 12 4.74 17.36 29.13
CA CYS A 12 4.91 18.08 30.40
C CYS A 12 4.17 17.52 31.60
N GLY A 13 3.21 16.62 31.39
CA GLY A 13 2.41 16.03 32.46
C GLY A 13 1.27 16.91 32.98
N ASP A 14 1.06 18.12 32.44
CA ASP A 14 -0.05 18.98 32.87
C ASP A 14 -1.41 18.49 32.33
N GLU A 15 -2.48 18.79 33.07
CA GLU A 15 -3.86 18.56 32.64
C GLU A 15 -4.30 19.69 31.69
N VAL A 16 -4.62 19.32 30.45
CA VAL A 16 -4.86 20.24 29.33
C VAL A 16 -6.26 19.99 28.76
N PRO A 17 -7.03 21.06 28.41
CA PRO A 17 -8.31 20.88 27.76
C PRO A 17 -8.14 20.32 26.35
N VAL A 18 -9.01 19.38 25.97
CA VAL A 18 -9.08 18.84 24.61
C VAL A 18 -9.53 19.96 23.67
N GLY A 19 -8.67 20.33 22.72
CA GLY A 19 -8.95 21.39 21.77
C GLY A 19 -7.87 21.52 20.68
N PRO A 20 -8.16 22.25 19.61
CA PRO A 20 -7.28 22.34 18.44
C PRO A 20 -5.95 23.06 18.72
N ALA A 21 -5.88 23.84 19.80
CA ALA A 21 -4.69 24.61 20.15
C ALA A 21 -3.58 23.78 20.83
N GLY A 22 -3.87 22.52 21.22
CA GLY A 22 -2.92 21.68 21.95
C GLY A 22 -2.59 22.21 23.35
N CYS A 23 -1.49 21.73 23.95
CA CYS A 23 -1.05 22.17 25.28
C CYS A 23 -0.59 23.63 25.25
N PRO A 24 -1.24 24.57 25.96
CA PRO A 24 -0.88 25.98 25.92
C PRO A 24 0.49 26.28 26.53
N ARG A 25 1.01 25.39 27.38
CA ARG A 25 2.33 25.55 28.01
C ARG A 25 3.45 25.12 27.08
N CYS A 26 3.39 23.89 26.56
CA CYS A 26 4.39 23.38 25.63
C CYS A 26 4.32 24.14 24.30
N ASN A 27 3.11 24.35 23.76
CA ASN A 27 2.94 25.01 22.46
C ASN A 27 3.35 26.49 22.50
N ALA A 28 3.23 27.18 23.64
CA ALA A 28 3.73 28.56 23.78
C ALA A 28 5.27 28.66 23.85
N ALA A 29 5.97 27.57 24.22
CA ALA A 29 7.43 27.50 24.16
C ALA A 29 7.94 27.08 22.76
N ASN A 30 7.03 26.62 21.88
CA ASN A 30 7.33 26.08 20.57
C ASN A 30 7.15 27.10 19.42
N ASP A 31 7.10 28.41 19.68
CA ASP A 31 7.27 29.38 18.58
C ASP A 31 8.68 29.34 17.95
N ASN A 32 9.61 28.68 18.66
CA ASN A 32 10.93 28.27 18.21
C ASN A 32 10.98 26.77 17.88
N ARG A 33 9.88 26.16 17.41
CA ARG A 33 10.06 25.07 16.45
C ARG A 33 10.72 25.75 15.26
N GLU A 34 12.05 25.74 15.25
CA GLU A 34 12.77 25.76 13.99
C GLU A 34 12.00 24.75 13.12
N ASP A 35 11.48 25.19 11.98
CA ASP A 35 11.06 24.29 10.91
C ASP A 35 12.34 23.56 10.48
N ASP A 36 12.84 22.68 11.36
CA ASP A 36 13.82 21.66 11.06
C ASP A 36 13.04 20.69 10.18
N GLU A 37 12.92 21.03 8.90
CA GLU A 37 12.41 20.13 7.88
C GLU A 37 13.12 18.77 8.03
N ASP A 38 14.41 18.80 8.40
CA ASP A 38 15.23 17.63 8.73
C ASP A 38 14.66 16.79 9.89
N ALA A 39 14.19 17.41 10.98
CA ALA A 39 13.63 16.67 12.12
C ALA A 39 12.26 16.03 11.83
N LEU A 40 11.54 16.52 10.82
CA LEU A 40 10.31 15.90 10.33
C LEU A 40 10.60 14.56 9.62
N TYR A 41 11.77 14.45 9.00
CA TYR A 41 12.19 13.31 8.19
C TYR A 41 13.29 12.44 8.85
N ASP A 42 13.88 12.85 9.98
CA ASP A 42 14.98 12.15 10.70
C ASP A 42 14.71 10.68 11.10
N GLY A 43 13.44 10.25 11.11
CA GLY A 43 13.05 8.86 11.36
C GLY A 43 12.72 8.06 10.10
N LEU A 44 12.78 8.71 8.94
CA LEU A 44 12.49 8.14 7.64
C LEU A 44 13.82 8.04 6.91
N ASP A 45 14.18 6.84 6.46
CA ASP A 45 15.38 6.60 5.64
C ASP A 45 15.11 7.07 4.19
N LEU A 46 14.70 8.33 4.05
CA LEU A 46 14.41 8.99 2.78
C LEU A 46 15.71 9.61 2.25
N PRO A 47 16.04 9.41 0.97
CA PRO A 47 17.21 10.06 0.39
C PRO A 47 17.02 11.58 0.32
N ASP A 48 18.12 12.31 0.53
CA ASP A 48 18.17 13.77 0.51
C ASP A 48 17.80 14.36 -0.86
N GLU A 49 18.04 13.61 -1.93
CA GLU A 49 17.71 13.99 -3.30
C GLU A 49 16.49 13.19 -3.82
N PRO A 50 15.47 13.86 -4.39
CA PRO A 50 14.25 13.20 -4.84
C PRO A 50 14.45 12.21 -6.00
N ASP A 51 15.57 12.32 -6.72
CA ASP A 51 15.92 11.43 -7.85
C ASP A 51 16.59 10.12 -7.41
N ASP A 52 17.03 10.02 -6.14
CA ASP A 52 17.73 8.84 -5.60
C ASP A 52 16.77 7.76 -5.06
N PHE A 53 15.47 8.04 -4.99
CA PHE A 53 14.47 7.08 -4.50
C PHE A 53 13.95 6.14 -5.60
N ASP A 54 14.39 4.88 -5.60
CA ASP A 54 13.89 3.84 -6.52
C ASP A 54 12.59 3.19 -6.00
N TYR A 55 11.46 3.75 -6.44
CA TYR A 55 10.12 3.28 -6.12
C TYR A 55 9.88 1.80 -6.50
N GLU A 56 10.43 1.32 -7.62
CA GLU A 56 10.24 -0.06 -8.08
C GLU A 56 10.97 -1.05 -7.18
N SER A 57 12.19 -0.69 -6.72
CA SER A 57 12.95 -1.50 -5.76
C SER A 57 12.25 -1.59 -4.41
N PHE A 58 11.75 -0.46 -3.89
CA PHE A 58 11.03 -0.37 -2.63
C PHE A 58 9.75 -1.21 -2.65
N VAL A 59 8.97 -1.12 -3.73
CA VAL A 59 7.75 -1.93 -3.89
C VAL A 59 8.07 -3.42 -3.94
N ALA A 60 9.17 -3.80 -4.61
CA ALA A 60 9.59 -5.20 -4.71
C ALA A 60 10.06 -5.78 -3.38
N GLU A 61 10.77 -5.00 -2.56
CA GLU A 61 11.37 -5.44 -1.29
C GLU A 61 10.35 -5.43 -0.12
N GLU A 62 9.55 -4.38 0.01
CA GLU A 62 8.61 -4.23 1.13
C GLU A 62 7.28 -4.96 0.93
N PHE A 63 6.76 -4.94 -0.31
CA PHE A 63 5.42 -5.46 -0.60
C PHE A 63 5.44 -6.77 -1.39
N GLY A 64 6.61 -7.13 -1.94
CA GLY A 64 6.77 -8.26 -2.84
C GLY A 64 6.20 -7.97 -4.23
N GLY A 65 6.96 -8.30 -5.27
CA GLY A 65 6.53 -8.08 -6.65
C GLY A 65 5.24 -8.86 -7.02
N PRO A 66 4.44 -8.36 -7.98
CA PRO A 66 3.21 -9.04 -8.41
C PRO A 66 3.55 -10.46 -8.89
N PRO A 67 2.77 -11.48 -8.50
CA PRO A 67 3.07 -12.85 -8.88
C PRO A 67 3.03 -12.96 -10.40
N LYS A 68 4.20 -13.15 -11.04
CA LYS A 68 4.30 -13.43 -12.48
C LYS A 68 3.65 -14.79 -12.76
N ARG A 69 2.33 -14.85 -12.85
CA ARG A 69 1.59 -16.06 -13.26
C ARG A 69 1.54 -16.17 -14.78
N LYS A 70 2.70 -16.16 -15.44
CA LYS A 70 2.82 -16.57 -16.85
C LYS A 70 3.06 -18.06 -16.89
N GLY A 71 2.00 -18.86 -16.99
CA GLY A 71 2.17 -20.31 -17.15
C GLY A 71 0.91 -21.14 -17.34
N LYS A 72 -0.27 -20.60 -16.99
CA LYS A 72 -1.52 -21.36 -17.12
C LYS A 72 -2.30 -21.09 -18.41
N GLU A 73 -2.04 -19.98 -19.10
CA GLU A 73 -2.74 -19.63 -20.35
C GLU A 73 -2.50 -20.66 -21.45
N TRP A 74 -1.26 -21.13 -21.62
CA TRP A 74 -0.95 -22.15 -22.62
C TRP A 74 -1.59 -23.51 -22.31
N PHE A 75 -1.67 -23.88 -21.01
CA PHE A 75 -2.36 -25.09 -20.58
C PHE A 75 -3.86 -25.03 -20.91
N TRP A 76 -4.53 -23.91 -20.60
CA TRP A 76 -5.95 -23.75 -20.91
C TRP A 76 -6.23 -23.68 -22.41
N TRP A 77 -5.32 -23.09 -23.18
CA TRP A 77 -5.42 -23.11 -24.64
C TRP A 77 -5.35 -24.54 -25.19
N ALA A 78 -4.40 -25.36 -24.72
CA ALA A 78 -4.30 -26.77 -25.10
C ALA A 78 -5.56 -27.57 -24.73
N VAL A 79 -6.10 -27.38 -23.52
CA VAL A 79 -7.35 -28.02 -23.07
C VAL A 79 -8.53 -27.63 -23.98
N ALA A 80 -8.64 -26.36 -24.36
CA ALA A 80 -9.70 -25.88 -25.26
C ALA A 80 -9.61 -26.55 -26.65
N VAL A 81 -8.40 -26.61 -27.23
CA VAL A 81 -8.18 -27.26 -28.54
C VAL A 81 -8.52 -28.75 -28.49
N VAL A 82 -8.06 -29.47 -27.47
CA VAL A 82 -8.35 -30.92 -27.32
C VAL A 82 -9.85 -31.14 -27.17
N THR A 83 -10.53 -30.32 -26.38
CA THR A 83 -11.98 -30.43 -26.17
C THR A 83 -12.75 -30.19 -27.48
N LEU A 84 -12.35 -29.19 -28.28
CA LEU A 84 -12.96 -28.91 -29.58
C LEU A 84 -12.76 -30.05 -30.57
N ILE A 85 -11.56 -30.65 -30.62
CA ILE A 85 -11.28 -31.81 -31.49
C ILE A 85 -12.13 -33.00 -31.06
N ALA A 86 -12.16 -33.32 -29.77
CA ALA A 86 -12.98 -34.41 -29.24
C ALA A 86 -14.46 -34.20 -29.56
N PHE A 87 -14.96 -32.98 -29.36
CA PHE A 87 -16.34 -32.63 -29.71
C PHE A 87 -16.60 -32.79 -31.21
N ALA A 88 -15.73 -32.29 -32.08
CA ALA A 88 -15.86 -32.45 -33.52
C ALA A 88 -15.86 -33.92 -33.94
N LEU A 89 -14.97 -34.75 -33.38
CA LEU A 89 -14.92 -36.19 -33.65
C LEU A 89 -16.16 -36.94 -33.17
N LEU A 90 -16.74 -36.53 -32.03
CA LEU A 90 -17.96 -37.12 -31.48
C LEU A 90 -19.22 -36.62 -32.18
N SER A 91 -19.22 -35.37 -32.66
CA SER A 91 -20.37 -34.72 -33.30
C SER A 91 -20.45 -34.94 -34.80
N VAL A 92 -19.34 -35.32 -35.44
CA VAL A 92 -19.38 -35.80 -36.83
C VAL A 92 -19.91 -37.23 -36.77
N PRO A 93 -21.17 -37.49 -37.15
CA PRO A 93 -21.59 -38.86 -37.33
C PRO A 93 -20.65 -39.47 -38.36
N THR A 94 -20.07 -40.62 -38.04
CA THR A 94 -19.37 -41.49 -38.98
C THR A 94 -20.39 -42.06 -39.99
N CYS A 95 -21.04 -41.18 -40.74
CA CYS A 95 -22.03 -41.44 -41.78
C CYS A 95 -21.53 -40.78 -43.08
N ALA A 96 -20.30 -41.12 -43.46
CA ALA A 96 -19.79 -40.91 -44.82
C ALA A 96 -18.84 -42.05 -45.23
N ALA A 97 -19.01 -43.22 -44.63
CA ALA A 97 -18.30 -44.45 -44.96
C ALA A 97 -19.26 -45.65 -44.90
N ALA A 98 -20.25 -45.67 -45.78
CA ALA A 98 -21.02 -46.85 -46.18
C ALA A 98 -21.61 -46.61 -47.56
#